data_AF-A0A972Y6G9-F1
#
_entry.id   AF-A0A972Y6G9-F1
#
_cell.length_a   1.000
_cell.length_b   1.000
_cell.length_c   1.000
_cell.angle_alpha   90.00
_cell.angle_beta   90.00
_cell.angle_gamma   90.00
#
_symmetry.space_group_name_H-M   'P 1'
#
loop_
_entity.id
_entity.type
_entity.pdbx_description
1 polymer ?
#
loop_
_entity_poly.entity_id
_entity_poly.type
_entity_poly.pdbx_seq_one_letter_code
_entity_poly.pdbx_strand_id
1 'polypeptide(L)'
;MFKERAISTRNAATVVALVFAAGMVAACGGGGGGSSPAPTPIGVSPPPPPPPPPPPPPPPPPPPPASSVDISGKITFDRVPHQSDFRGLDYDAITQDPARGVTVQAENASGTVLDTDVTDENGDYQVTVDSDTDVRIQVRSEMIQTTGATWDIQVLDNTSSNAIYLLAGSLTDSGSVASTRNLNAGSGWGGTSYTGTRAAAPFAMLDTLYEAITSVAAVDANVDFPELDVLWSINNVPVSGNVADGEIGTSSYTRSSAGIPNIRILGDAGNDTDEYDEHVVIHEFGHYFEDQLGRAESPGGQHSLSSRLDPRLAFSEGWSNAFSGMVLDDPNYRDSAGNQQNNGFTFSVERDLTVTPSTTIDNQGWFNETSIQQVLYDVFDSTNDGIDKITGGFAPFYNVLTDPDYQASVDFSTIFLFADRMRAQGSIDNTVFNALLTAEDINGTGPRGTGETNNGGLAQSLPIYKTITQGGTDVTVCSTADNGDTNKLGVREFISVTLPATGAVTMTATETSGPPAGTTDPDFRIWERGRLFSRDSRGQDRRADSGADGVETWTGTLDAGTYSIEIYDFNNFESGTAADSCFSFSVS
;
A
#
# COMPACT_ATOMS: atom_id res chain seq x y z
N MET A 1 -15.63 23.68 -21.82
CA MET A 1 -14.89 24.71 -22.59
C MET A 1 -13.76 25.27 -21.73
N PHE A 2 -12.60 24.60 -21.71
CA PHE A 2 -11.31 25.13 -21.24
C PHE A 2 -10.22 24.57 -22.17
N LYS A 3 -9.30 25.45 -22.61
CA LYS A 3 -8.31 25.20 -23.66
C LYS A 3 -7.02 24.63 -23.06
N GLU A 4 -6.58 23.49 -23.57
CA GLU A 4 -5.22 22.98 -23.41
C GLU A 4 -4.18 23.84 -24.14
N ARG A 5 -3.00 24.01 -23.53
CA ARG A 5 -1.79 24.51 -24.20
C ARG A 5 -0.78 23.37 -24.33
N ALA A 6 -0.60 22.91 -25.56
CA ALA A 6 0.45 22.00 -25.97
C ALA A 6 1.84 22.66 -25.89
N ILE A 7 2.84 21.91 -25.43
CA ILE A 7 4.27 22.22 -25.62
C ILE A 7 4.86 21.20 -26.58
N SER A 8 5.39 21.72 -27.68
CA SER A 8 5.96 21.01 -28.82
C SER A 8 7.40 20.58 -28.55
N THR A 9 7.68 19.31 -28.84
CA THR A 9 9.01 18.72 -29.04
C THR A 9 9.64 19.24 -30.35
N ARG A 10 10.95 19.51 -30.33
CA ARG A 10 11.80 19.55 -31.52
C ARG A 10 13.18 18.97 -31.23
N ASN A 11 13.44 17.81 -31.85
CA ASN A 11 14.77 17.26 -32.09
C ASN A 11 15.39 17.92 -33.34
N ALA A 12 16.70 18.15 -33.32
CA ALA A 12 17.56 18.05 -34.51
C ALA A 12 19.05 17.85 -34.08
N ALA A 13 19.59 16.69 -34.44
CA ALA A 13 21.03 16.38 -34.52
C ALA A 13 21.69 17.24 -35.66
N THR A 14 23.00 17.44 -35.80
CA THR A 14 24.13 16.50 -35.93
C THR A 14 25.40 17.36 -36.13
N VAL A 15 26.61 16.88 -35.78
CA VAL A 15 27.79 16.74 -36.67
C VAL A 15 29.05 16.33 -35.88
N VAL A 16 29.67 15.30 -36.43
CA VAL A 16 30.86 14.53 -36.03
C VAL A 16 32.16 15.25 -36.39
N ALA A 17 33.22 15.10 -35.59
CA ALA A 17 34.59 14.84 -36.07
C ALA A 17 35.58 14.50 -34.93
N LEU A 18 36.14 13.28 -34.98
CA LEU A 18 37.36 12.83 -34.33
C LEU A 18 38.61 13.54 -34.93
N VAL A 19 39.71 13.64 -34.17
CA VAL A 19 41.08 13.22 -34.56
C VAL A 19 42.10 13.44 -33.41
N PHE A 20 42.97 12.43 -33.26
CA PHE A 20 44.18 12.30 -32.43
C PHE A 20 45.21 13.45 -32.53
N ALA A 21 46.01 13.70 -31.47
CA ALA A 21 47.49 13.57 -31.47
C ALA A 21 48.15 14.08 -30.17
N ALA A 22 49.23 13.39 -29.79
CA ALA A 22 50.07 13.57 -28.61
C ALA A 22 51.14 14.68 -28.73
N GLY A 23 51.80 15.01 -27.61
CA GLY A 23 53.20 15.48 -27.64
C GLY A 23 53.62 16.52 -26.59
N MET A 24 54.50 16.10 -25.68
CA MET A 24 55.35 16.93 -24.80
C MET A 24 56.12 18.02 -25.53
N VAL A 25 56.41 19.18 -24.90
CA VAL A 25 57.74 19.84 -24.95
C VAL A 25 58.00 20.66 -23.69
N ALA A 26 59.25 20.57 -23.22
CA ALA A 26 59.92 21.38 -22.22
C ALA A 26 59.99 22.89 -22.52
N ALA A 27 60.22 23.70 -21.50
CA ALA A 27 60.72 25.06 -21.63
C ALA A 27 61.96 25.26 -20.73
N CYS A 28 63.11 25.44 -21.36
CA CYS A 28 64.28 26.09 -20.79
C CYS A 28 64.08 27.61 -20.78
N GLY A 29 64.54 28.28 -19.72
CA GLY A 29 64.74 29.72 -19.68
C GLY A 29 66.06 30.02 -18.98
N GLY A 30 67.14 30.11 -19.76
CA GLY A 30 68.44 30.59 -19.30
C GLY A 30 68.59 32.11 -19.50
N GLY A 31 69.42 32.73 -18.67
CA GLY A 31 69.87 34.12 -18.86
C GLY A 31 71.23 34.32 -18.18
N GLY A 32 72.28 34.41 -18.99
CA GLY A 32 73.66 34.68 -18.56
C GLY A 32 74.25 35.89 -19.29
N GLY A 33 75.23 36.51 -18.63
CA GLY A 33 76.14 37.59 -19.09
C GLY A 33 76.66 38.32 -17.85
N GLY A 34 77.93 38.27 -17.43
CA GLY A 34 79.21 38.49 -18.14
C GLY A 34 79.59 39.98 -18.00
N SER A 35 80.75 40.47 -17.54
CA SER A 35 82.07 39.89 -17.20
C SER A 35 82.95 40.97 -16.52
N SER A 36 83.90 40.54 -15.66
CA SER A 36 85.28 41.08 -15.42
C SER A 36 85.52 42.31 -14.51
N PRO A 37 86.74 42.50 -13.92
CA PRO A 37 87.73 41.55 -13.38
C PRO A 37 88.32 41.93 -11.97
N ALA A 38 89.20 41.05 -11.47
CA ALA A 38 89.78 40.91 -10.12
C ALA A 38 90.79 41.99 -9.63
N PRO A 39 91.28 41.91 -8.36
CA PRO A 39 92.42 41.01 -8.06
C PRO A 39 92.31 40.19 -6.74
N THR A 40 92.91 39.01 -6.81
CA THR A 40 93.36 38.06 -5.75
C THR A 40 94.48 38.64 -4.86
N PRO A 41 95.04 37.93 -3.83
CA PRO A 41 94.73 36.61 -3.23
C PRO A 41 94.66 36.65 -1.68
N ILE A 42 94.31 35.56 -0.97
CA ILE A 42 95.14 34.81 0.02
C ILE A 42 94.46 33.44 0.25
N GLY A 43 95.23 32.35 0.20
CA GLY A 43 94.73 30.98 0.33
C GLY A 43 94.35 30.57 1.75
N VAL A 44 93.31 29.75 1.84
CA VAL A 44 93.01 28.85 2.96
C VAL A 44 92.45 27.54 2.39
N SER A 45 92.96 26.42 2.90
CA SER A 45 92.59 25.04 2.57
C SER A 45 91.08 24.77 2.71
N PRO A 46 90.46 23.94 1.85
CA PRO A 46 89.05 23.61 1.97
C PRO A 46 88.78 22.76 3.23
N PRO A 47 87.68 23.02 3.97
CA PRO A 47 87.28 22.21 5.11
C PRO A 47 86.75 20.83 4.67
N PRO A 48 86.81 19.81 5.54
CA PRO A 48 86.31 18.46 5.25
C PRO A 48 84.79 18.46 4.99
N PRO A 49 84.28 17.49 4.20
CA PRO A 49 82.86 17.41 3.86
C PRO A 49 82.01 17.23 5.14
N PRO A 50 80.80 17.84 5.18
CA PRO A 50 79.91 17.71 6.32
C PRO A 50 79.47 16.25 6.52
N PRO A 51 79.26 15.82 7.77
CA PRO A 51 78.75 14.48 8.07
C PRO A 51 77.39 14.25 7.41
N PRO A 52 77.06 13.00 7.05
CA PRO A 52 75.78 12.67 6.43
C PRO A 52 74.63 13.11 7.34
N PRO A 53 73.51 13.59 6.75
CA PRO A 53 72.36 14.01 7.53
C PRO A 53 71.87 12.84 8.39
N PRO A 54 71.44 13.10 9.65
CA PRO A 54 70.89 12.07 10.50
C PRO A 54 69.71 11.38 9.78
N PRO A 55 69.53 10.07 9.96
CA PRO A 55 68.40 9.36 9.37
C PRO A 55 67.09 10.07 9.77
N PRO A 56 66.11 10.16 8.85
CA PRO A 56 64.83 10.78 9.17
C PRO A 56 64.26 10.11 10.43
N PRO A 57 63.67 10.88 11.35
CA PRO A 57 63.05 10.31 12.52
C PRO A 57 62.05 9.23 12.06
N PRO A 58 61.97 8.09 12.76
CA PRO A 58 60.98 7.07 12.44
C PRO A 58 59.60 7.73 12.40
N PRO A 59 58.73 7.37 11.44
CA PRO A 59 57.38 7.91 11.39
C PRO A 59 56.74 7.74 12.77
N PRO A 60 55.98 8.75 13.25
CA PRO A 60 55.31 8.63 14.53
C PRO A 60 54.49 7.34 14.53
N PRO A 61 54.48 6.58 15.64
CA PRO A 61 53.65 5.39 15.74
C PRO A 61 52.20 5.79 15.38
N PRO A 62 51.48 4.95 14.62
CA PRO A 62 50.07 5.21 14.33
C PRO A 62 49.33 5.47 15.66
N PRO A 63 48.35 6.39 15.68
CA PRO A 63 47.51 6.58 16.87
C PRO A 63 47.01 5.23 17.35
N PRO A 64 46.98 4.97 18.67
CA PRO A 64 46.29 3.77 19.17
C PRO A 64 44.87 3.75 18.58
N PRO A 65 44.32 2.58 18.22
CA PRO A 65 42.93 2.48 17.81
C PRO A 65 42.07 3.18 18.85
N ALA A 66 41.09 3.98 18.42
CA ALA A 66 40.09 4.50 19.34
C ALA A 66 39.49 3.29 20.07
N SER A 67 39.44 3.36 21.41
CA SER A 67 38.69 2.38 22.18
C SER A 67 37.23 2.51 21.76
N SER A 68 36.57 1.41 21.42
CA SER A 68 35.13 1.40 21.17
C SER A 68 34.36 1.10 22.45
N VAL A 69 33.11 1.56 22.52
CA VAL A 69 32.20 1.34 23.64
C VAL A 69 30.80 1.01 23.13
N ASP A 70 30.17 0.02 23.76
CA ASP A 70 28.82 -0.40 23.43
C ASP A 70 27.80 0.49 24.15
N ILE A 71 26.78 0.92 23.41
CA ILE A 71 25.60 1.58 23.94
C ILE A 71 24.42 0.71 23.59
N SER A 72 23.70 0.24 24.60
CA SER A 72 22.49 -0.57 24.42
C SER A 72 21.29 0.09 25.08
N GLY A 73 20.10 -0.42 24.84
CA GLY A 73 18.90 0.02 25.53
C GLY A 73 17.65 -0.60 24.95
N LYS A 74 16.52 -0.14 25.47
CA LYS A 74 15.19 -0.51 24.98
C LYS A 74 14.49 0.72 24.42
N ILE A 75 13.87 0.56 23.25
CA ILE A 75 12.96 1.52 22.64
C ILE A 75 11.53 1.05 22.91
N THR A 76 10.72 1.92 23.53
CA THR A 76 9.31 1.67 23.80
C THR A 76 8.43 2.80 23.28
N PHE A 77 7.15 2.55 23.14
CA PHE A 77 6.14 3.57 22.89
C PHE A 77 4.92 3.36 23.78
N ASP A 78 4.22 4.44 24.08
CA ASP A 78 2.95 4.39 24.80
C ASP A 78 1.85 3.87 23.84
N ARG A 79 1.38 2.64 24.06
CA ARG A 79 0.20 2.08 23.38
C ARG A 79 -1.05 2.44 24.16
N VAL A 80 -2.06 2.96 23.47
CA VAL A 80 -3.38 3.28 24.05
C VAL A 80 -4.36 2.22 23.57
N PRO A 81 -4.84 1.32 24.44
CA PRO A 81 -5.80 0.29 24.03
C PRO A 81 -7.21 0.87 23.87
N HIS A 82 -8.10 0.12 23.23
CA HIS A 82 -9.54 0.42 23.29
C HIS A 82 -10.14 0.11 24.67
N GLN A 83 -11.22 0.82 24.98
CA GLN A 83 -12.07 0.54 26.12
C GLN A 83 -12.75 -0.83 26.00
N SER A 84 -13.19 -1.39 27.13
CA SER A 84 -13.85 -2.71 27.18
C SER A 84 -15.15 -2.82 26.38
N ASP A 85 -15.76 -1.69 25.98
CA ASP A 85 -16.94 -1.65 25.11
C ASP A 85 -16.59 -1.43 23.62
N PHE A 86 -15.30 -1.35 23.32
CA PHE A 86 -14.68 -1.23 22.00
C PHE A 86 -15.02 0.05 21.22
N ARG A 87 -15.61 1.05 21.88
CA ARG A 87 -16.04 2.27 21.18
C ARG A 87 -14.98 3.35 21.16
N GLY A 88 -14.18 3.49 22.20
CA GLY A 88 -13.17 4.55 22.30
C GLY A 88 -11.84 4.06 22.85
N LEU A 89 -10.90 4.97 23.03
CA LEU A 89 -9.58 4.71 23.60
C LEU A 89 -9.60 4.82 25.13
N ASP A 90 -8.81 3.98 25.80
CA ASP A 90 -8.63 3.94 27.26
C ASP A 90 -7.26 4.51 27.64
N TYR A 91 -7.22 5.83 27.81
CA TYR A 91 -6.00 6.55 28.23
C TYR A 91 -5.59 6.29 29.68
N ASP A 92 -6.45 5.68 30.50
CA ASP A 92 -6.09 5.27 31.86
C ASP A 92 -5.35 3.90 31.86
N ALA A 93 -5.39 3.17 30.73
CA ALA A 93 -4.81 1.85 30.55
C ALA A 93 -3.60 1.82 29.61
N ILE A 94 -2.91 2.95 29.43
CA ILE A 94 -1.71 3.04 28.58
C ILE A 94 -0.65 2.04 29.03
N THR A 95 -0.12 1.27 28.08
CA THR A 95 1.04 0.38 28.28
C THR A 95 2.27 0.93 27.56
N GLN A 96 3.46 0.49 28.00
CA GLN A 96 4.71 0.77 27.29
C GLN A 96 5.14 -0.50 26.56
N ASP A 97 4.91 -0.50 25.26
CA ASP A 97 5.15 -1.66 24.40
C ASP A 97 6.48 -1.47 23.65
N PRO A 98 7.17 -2.57 23.30
CA PRO A 98 8.44 -2.48 22.58
C PRO A 98 8.23 -1.97 21.15
N ALA A 99 9.04 -1.01 20.69
CA ALA A 99 9.08 -0.67 19.27
C ALA A 99 9.91 -1.74 18.54
N ARG A 100 9.26 -2.66 17.82
CA ARG A 100 9.90 -3.83 17.18
C ARG A 100 10.33 -3.53 15.75
N GLY A 101 11.51 -4.02 15.35
CA GLY A 101 12.00 -3.92 13.97
C GLY A 101 12.32 -2.50 13.48
N VAL A 102 12.44 -1.52 14.38
CA VAL A 102 12.67 -0.11 14.01
C VAL A 102 14.16 0.23 13.97
N THR A 103 14.53 1.12 13.05
CA THR A 103 15.91 1.54 12.86
C THR A 103 16.37 2.50 13.96
N VAL A 104 17.48 2.15 14.62
CA VAL A 104 18.15 2.94 15.66
C VAL A 104 19.52 3.40 15.17
N GLN A 105 19.80 4.69 15.28
CA GLN A 105 21.06 5.30 14.88
C GLN A 105 21.77 5.95 16.08
N ALA A 106 23.06 5.68 16.21
CA ALA A 106 23.96 6.47 17.03
C ALA A 106 24.47 7.66 16.21
N GLU A 107 24.10 8.89 16.58
CA GLU A 107 24.55 10.09 15.86
C GLU A 107 25.46 10.96 16.72
N ASN A 108 26.49 11.53 16.11
CA ASN A 108 27.33 12.51 16.77
C ASN A 108 26.69 13.93 16.84
N ALA A 109 27.42 14.88 17.43
CA ALA A 109 26.99 16.28 17.55
C ALA A 109 26.64 16.96 16.21
N SER A 110 27.27 16.53 15.10
CA SER A 110 27.00 17.05 13.75
C SER A 110 25.87 16.32 13.01
N GLY A 111 25.25 15.30 13.60
CA GLY A 111 24.24 14.46 12.95
C GLY A 111 24.83 13.44 11.97
N THR A 112 26.12 13.09 12.11
CA THR A 112 26.70 11.97 11.38
C THR A 112 26.36 10.68 12.11
N VAL A 113 25.76 9.73 11.39
CA VAL A 113 25.53 8.37 11.86
C VAL A 113 26.88 7.69 12.06
N LEU A 114 27.12 7.24 13.29
CA LEU A 114 28.32 6.51 13.72
C LEU A 114 28.12 5.01 13.60
N ASP A 115 26.92 4.54 13.95
CA ASP A 115 26.51 3.14 13.87
C ASP A 115 24.97 3.03 13.81
N THR A 116 24.47 1.91 13.32
CA THR A 116 23.04 1.62 13.14
C THR A 116 22.72 0.21 13.63
N ASP A 117 21.59 0.06 14.31
CA ASP A 117 21.02 -1.22 14.68
C ASP A 117 19.51 -1.25 14.40
N VAL A 118 18.89 -2.42 14.50
CA VAL A 118 17.44 -2.61 14.40
C VAL A 118 16.94 -3.26 15.68
N THR A 119 15.87 -2.74 16.27
CA THR A 119 15.35 -3.31 17.52
C THR A 119 14.82 -4.73 17.35
N ASP A 120 15.06 -5.57 18.36
CA ASP A 120 14.53 -6.94 18.41
C ASP A 120 13.04 -6.99 18.85
N GLU A 121 12.50 -8.20 19.02
CA GLU A 121 11.12 -8.44 19.48
C GLU A 121 10.81 -7.82 20.86
N ASN A 122 11.83 -7.54 21.67
CA ASN A 122 11.70 -6.90 22.96
C ASN A 122 11.97 -5.38 22.88
N GLY A 123 12.22 -4.83 21.70
CA GLY A 123 12.60 -3.44 21.52
C GLY A 123 14.05 -3.14 21.92
N ASP A 124 14.87 -4.17 22.17
CA ASP A 124 16.26 -4.02 22.59
C ASP A 124 17.17 -3.74 21.38
N TYR A 125 18.17 -2.87 21.57
CA TYR A 125 19.17 -2.53 20.56
C TYR A 125 20.58 -2.45 21.18
N GLN A 126 21.60 -2.53 20.32
CA GLN A 126 23.01 -2.30 20.66
C GLN A 126 23.76 -1.67 19.47
N VAL A 127 24.44 -0.56 19.74
CA VAL A 127 25.35 0.14 18.81
C VAL A 127 26.74 0.28 19.43
N THR A 128 27.76 0.33 18.59
CA THR A 128 29.17 0.47 18.98
C THR A 128 29.75 1.76 18.43
N VAL A 129 30.26 2.63 19.32
CA VAL A 129 30.86 3.91 18.93
C VAL A 129 32.26 4.08 19.51
N ASP A 130 33.02 5.06 19.03
CA ASP A 130 34.27 5.45 19.66
C ASP A 130 34.01 5.98 21.10
N SER A 131 34.90 5.65 22.03
CA SER A 131 34.85 6.11 23.41
C SER A 131 35.05 7.62 23.51
N ASP A 132 34.54 8.22 24.58
CA ASP A 132 34.64 9.67 24.87
C ASP A 132 34.14 10.53 23.68
N THR A 133 33.06 10.06 23.03
CA THR A 133 32.42 10.69 21.87
C THR A 133 31.03 11.15 22.24
N ASP A 134 30.71 12.42 21.99
CA ASP A 134 29.35 12.95 22.11
C ASP A 134 28.42 12.25 21.11
N VAL A 135 27.48 11.47 21.64
CA VAL A 135 26.55 10.66 20.86
C VAL A 135 25.12 10.81 21.38
N ARG A 136 24.14 10.85 20.49
CA ARG A 136 22.72 10.70 20.80
C ARG A 136 22.21 9.42 20.14
N ILE A 137 21.22 8.80 20.76
CA ILE A 137 20.46 7.73 20.13
C ILE A 137 19.25 8.36 19.46
N GLN A 138 19.03 8.04 18.19
CA GLN A 138 17.90 8.50 17.40
C GLN A 138 17.22 7.28 16.79
N VAL A 139 15.90 7.18 16.95
CA VAL A 139 15.07 6.15 16.34
C VAL A 139 14.27 6.78 15.21
N ARG A 140 14.23 6.10 14.08
CA ARG A 140 13.50 6.52 12.89
C ARG A 140 12.18 5.76 12.82
N SER A 141 11.10 6.42 12.39
CA SER A 141 9.83 5.75 12.11
C SER A 141 9.88 4.96 10.80
N GLU A 142 10.75 3.96 10.75
CA GLU A 142 10.92 3.03 9.62
C GLU A 142 11.25 1.62 10.11
N MET A 143 10.80 0.62 9.34
CA MET A 143 11.20 -0.79 9.47
C MET A 143 11.78 -1.26 8.14
N ILE A 144 13.02 -1.79 8.17
CA ILE A 144 13.72 -2.25 6.97
C ILE A 144 14.28 -3.65 7.22
N GLN A 145 13.92 -4.60 6.37
CA GLN A 145 14.47 -5.96 6.36
C GLN A 145 14.87 -6.34 4.94
N THR A 146 16.13 -6.77 4.75
CA THR A 146 16.71 -7.05 3.42
C THR A 146 17.09 -8.51 3.21
N THR A 147 16.78 -9.38 4.17
CA THR A 147 17.09 -10.82 4.11
C THR A 147 15.94 -11.66 4.66
N GLY A 148 15.67 -12.81 4.02
CA GLY A 148 14.48 -13.61 4.32
C GLY A 148 13.27 -12.97 3.66
N ALA A 149 12.19 -12.80 4.41
CA ALA A 149 11.11 -11.90 4.04
C ALA A 149 11.65 -10.46 4.06
N THR A 150 11.31 -9.66 3.05
CA THR A 150 11.83 -8.30 2.88
C THR A 150 10.74 -7.27 2.94
N TRP A 151 11.03 -6.11 3.54
CA TRP A 151 10.11 -4.98 3.64
C TRP A 151 10.87 -3.65 3.82
N ASP A 152 10.26 -2.57 3.34
CA ASP A 152 10.67 -1.18 3.55
C ASP A 152 9.39 -0.38 3.83
N ILE A 153 9.14 -0.10 5.12
CA ILE A 153 7.93 0.57 5.58
C ILE A 153 8.33 1.80 6.38
N GLN A 154 7.76 2.95 6.06
CA GLN A 154 8.06 4.21 6.74
C GLN A 154 6.77 4.95 7.13
N VAL A 155 6.77 5.59 8.30
CA VAL A 155 5.72 6.55 8.66
C VAL A 155 6.25 7.97 8.44
N LEU A 156 5.53 8.75 7.63
CA LEU A 156 5.94 10.06 7.15
C LEU A 156 4.86 11.12 7.45
N ASP A 157 5.31 12.33 7.78
CA ASP A 157 4.42 13.48 7.96
C ASP A 157 4.08 14.10 6.61
N ASN A 158 2.92 13.76 6.07
CA ASN A 158 2.44 14.30 4.80
C ASN A 158 2.23 15.83 4.83
N THR A 159 2.06 16.41 6.02
CA THR A 159 1.93 17.87 6.20
C THR A 159 3.26 18.60 6.39
N SER A 160 4.36 17.85 6.42
CA SER A 160 5.73 18.34 6.53
C SER A 160 6.60 17.85 5.38
N SER A 161 6.05 17.85 4.15
CA SER A 161 6.75 17.39 2.94
C SER A 161 7.25 15.93 3.04
N ASN A 162 6.42 15.06 3.64
CA ASN A 162 6.71 13.64 3.89
C ASN A 162 7.99 13.45 4.72
N ALA A 163 8.22 14.28 5.74
CA ALA A 163 9.36 14.12 6.63
C ALA A 163 9.17 12.89 7.53
N ILE A 164 10.23 12.10 7.72
CA ILE A 164 10.23 10.98 8.67
C ILE A 164 10.16 11.48 10.11
N TYR A 165 9.45 10.76 10.98
CA TYR A 165 9.44 11.05 12.41
C TYR A 165 10.70 10.50 13.10
N LEU A 166 11.22 11.29 14.05
CA LEU A 166 12.44 10.96 14.79
C LEU A 166 12.17 11.03 16.30
N LEU A 167 12.51 9.96 17.02
CA LEU A 167 12.59 9.94 18.48
C LEU A 167 14.07 10.04 18.88
N ALA A 168 14.48 11.15 19.50
CA ALA A 168 15.87 11.37 19.85
C ALA A 168 16.09 11.52 21.36
N GLY A 169 17.14 10.85 21.85
CA GLY A 169 17.70 11.05 23.18
C GLY A 169 18.57 12.30 23.28
N SER A 170 19.08 12.55 24.48
CA SER A 170 20.05 13.63 24.71
C SER A 170 21.42 13.30 24.11
N LEU A 171 22.11 14.32 23.61
CA LEU A 171 23.52 14.21 23.22
C LEU A 171 24.37 14.08 24.49
N THR A 172 24.98 12.91 24.66
CA THR A 172 25.76 12.56 25.86
C THR A 172 27.02 11.82 25.45
N ASP A 173 28.15 12.17 26.06
CA ASP A 173 29.44 11.50 25.92
C ASP A 173 29.30 9.98 26.15
N SER A 174 29.87 9.18 25.25
CA SER A 174 29.84 7.71 25.29
C SER A 174 30.65 7.13 26.45
N GLY A 175 31.58 7.90 27.01
CA GLY A 175 32.55 7.47 28.00
C GLY A 175 33.44 6.34 27.49
N SER A 176 34.07 5.63 28.42
CA SER A 176 34.98 4.51 28.13
C SER A 176 34.45 3.16 28.61
N VAL A 177 33.20 3.10 29.07
CA VAL A 177 32.53 1.88 29.57
C VAL A 177 31.12 1.82 29.02
N ALA A 178 30.65 0.61 28.72
CA ALA A 178 29.32 0.39 28.15
C ALA A 178 28.22 1.08 28.96
N SER A 179 27.21 1.61 28.27
CA SER A 179 26.11 2.37 28.88
C SER A 179 24.76 1.92 28.35
N THR A 180 23.71 2.15 29.14
CA THR A 180 22.33 1.86 28.76
C THR A 180 21.56 3.16 28.53
N ARG A 181 20.91 3.30 27.37
CA ARG A 181 20.15 4.49 26.95
C ARG A 181 18.78 4.08 26.42
N ASN A 182 17.78 4.04 27.30
CA ASN A 182 16.40 3.74 26.92
C ASN A 182 15.70 5.00 26.38
N LEU A 183 14.78 4.82 25.44
CA LEU A 183 13.90 5.89 24.95
C LEU A 183 12.46 5.40 24.97
N ASN A 184 11.54 6.27 25.40
CA ASN A 184 10.10 6.03 25.30
C ASN A 184 9.46 7.13 24.45
N ALA A 185 8.72 6.73 23.44
CA ALA A 185 7.83 7.62 22.70
C ALA A 185 6.51 7.78 23.47
N GLY A 186 6.26 8.96 24.04
CA GLY A 186 5.04 9.22 24.81
C GLY A 186 3.80 9.44 23.93
N SER A 187 2.62 9.12 24.45
CA SER A 187 1.32 9.36 23.75
C SER A 187 0.99 10.83 23.59
N GLY A 188 1.59 11.70 24.41
CA GLY A 188 1.28 13.13 24.46
C GLY A 188 -0.03 13.46 25.21
N TRP A 189 -0.73 12.45 25.73
CA TRP A 189 -1.97 12.64 26.49
C TRP A 189 -1.72 13.35 27.83
N GLY A 190 -2.44 14.44 28.07
CA GLY A 190 -2.35 15.26 29.28
C GLY A 190 -3.42 14.96 30.33
N GLY A 191 -4.19 13.88 30.17
CA GLY A 191 -5.28 13.47 31.06
C GLY A 191 -6.68 13.83 30.54
N THR A 192 -6.85 14.97 29.86
CA THR A 192 -8.14 15.38 29.27
C THR A 192 -8.07 15.75 27.79
N SER A 193 -6.87 15.92 27.27
CA SER A 193 -6.57 16.26 25.87
C SER A 193 -5.10 16.00 25.61
N TYR A 194 -4.69 15.91 24.35
CA TYR A 194 -3.28 15.95 24.00
C TYR A 194 -2.68 17.32 24.36
N THR A 195 -1.63 17.30 25.18
CA THR A 195 -0.89 18.52 25.58
C THR A 195 0.60 18.43 25.24
N GLY A 196 1.10 17.22 24.96
CA GLY A 196 2.43 16.97 24.44
C GLY A 196 2.41 16.47 23.01
N THR A 197 3.60 16.29 22.44
CA THR A 197 3.77 15.61 21.15
C THR A 197 3.28 14.17 21.25
N ARG A 198 2.47 13.75 20.26
CA ARG A 198 2.03 12.35 20.06
C ARG A 198 3.16 11.53 19.46
N ALA A 199 4.28 11.42 20.18
CA ALA A 199 5.50 10.79 19.69
C ALA A 199 5.32 9.27 19.48
N ALA A 200 4.39 8.64 20.20
CA ALA A 200 4.09 7.22 20.09
C ALA A 200 3.42 6.82 18.77
N ALA A 201 2.60 7.69 18.16
CA ALA A 201 1.75 7.33 17.03
C ALA A 201 2.49 6.69 15.83
N PRO A 202 3.63 7.21 15.34
CA PRO A 202 4.39 6.55 14.29
C PRO A 202 4.84 5.13 14.67
N PHE A 203 5.27 4.92 15.91
CA PHE A 203 5.75 3.61 16.37
C PHE A 203 4.61 2.65 16.67
N ALA A 204 3.45 3.16 17.12
CA ALA A 204 2.25 2.37 17.30
C ALA A 204 1.76 1.78 15.96
N MET A 205 1.69 2.58 14.90
CA MET A 205 1.32 2.08 13.57
C MET A 205 2.36 1.11 13.00
N LEU A 206 3.66 1.37 13.15
CA LEU A 206 4.70 0.43 12.71
C LEU A 206 4.60 -0.90 13.44
N ASP A 207 4.34 -0.88 14.74
CA ASP A 207 4.18 -2.09 15.55
C ASP A 207 2.95 -2.90 15.11
N THR A 208 1.84 -2.24 14.82
CA THR A 208 0.65 -2.88 14.24
C THR A 208 0.95 -3.48 12.86
N LEU A 209 1.72 -2.79 12.00
CA LEU A 209 2.15 -3.32 10.70
C LEU A 209 3.17 -4.45 10.83
N TYR A 210 3.98 -4.47 11.89
CA TYR A 210 4.90 -5.55 12.22
C TYR A 210 4.14 -6.87 12.43
N GLU A 211 2.98 -6.84 13.10
CA GLU A 211 2.12 -8.02 13.23
C GLU A 211 1.63 -8.54 11.87
N ALA A 212 1.21 -7.63 10.97
CA ALA A 212 0.72 -8.01 9.64
C ALA A 212 1.82 -8.64 8.78
N ILE A 213 3.00 -8.01 8.69
CA ILE A 213 4.10 -8.55 7.87
C ILE A 213 4.65 -9.86 8.43
N THR A 214 4.73 -10.01 9.75
CA THR A 214 5.24 -11.24 10.37
C THR A 214 4.23 -12.39 10.28
N SER A 215 2.93 -12.10 10.33
CA SER A 215 1.86 -13.09 10.06
C SER A 215 1.95 -13.69 8.66
N VAL A 216 2.21 -12.83 7.65
CA VAL A 216 2.45 -13.28 6.27
C VAL A 216 3.80 -14.02 6.15
N ALA A 217 4.87 -13.49 6.75
CA ALA A 217 6.20 -14.11 6.71
C ALA A 217 6.24 -15.48 7.42
N ALA A 218 5.33 -15.74 8.36
CA ALA A 218 5.15 -17.05 8.98
C ALA A 218 4.62 -18.11 7.99
N VAL A 219 3.91 -17.69 6.94
CA VAL A 219 3.48 -18.56 5.83
C VAL A 219 4.53 -18.63 4.74
N ASP A 220 5.11 -17.48 4.36
CA ASP A 220 6.17 -17.39 3.34
C ASP A 220 7.38 -16.60 3.85
N ALA A 221 8.40 -17.33 4.29
CA ALA A 221 9.64 -16.76 4.83
C ALA A 221 10.52 -16.06 3.78
N ASN A 222 10.12 -16.00 2.51
CA ASN A 222 10.82 -15.27 1.45
C ASN A 222 9.91 -14.27 0.71
N VAL A 223 8.76 -13.92 1.29
CA VAL A 223 7.86 -12.89 0.73
C VAL A 223 8.61 -11.57 0.55
N ASP A 224 8.41 -10.92 -0.59
CA ASP A 224 8.97 -9.61 -0.90
C ASP A 224 7.86 -8.58 -0.87
N PHE A 225 7.83 -7.76 0.19
CA PHE A 225 6.89 -6.65 0.32
C PHE A 225 7.44 -5.42 -0.41
N PRO A 226 6.74 -4.89 -1.43
CA PRO A 226 7.09 -3.61 -2.02
C PRO A 226 7.08 -2.47 -1.00
N GLU A 227 7.87 -1.43 -1.26
CA GLU A 227 7.91 -0.22 -0.41
C GLU A 227 6.51 0.30 -0.06
N LEU A 228 6.31 0.69 1.20
CA LEU A 228 5.05 1.23 1.72
C LEU A 228 5.28 2.50 2.54
N ASP A 229 4.69 3.60 2.08
CA ASP A 229 4.62 4.85 2.82
C ASP A 229 3.34 4.93 3.66
N VAL A 230 3.46 5.12 4.96
CA VAL A 230 2.33 5.41 5.85
C VAL A 230 2.32 6.92 6.12
N LEU A 231 1.30 7.61 5.62
CA LEU A 231 1.12 9.04 5.72
C LEU A 231 0.23 9.37 6.91
N TRP A 232 0.83 9.90 7.96
CA TRP A 232 0.12 10.30 9.18
C TRP A 232 0.57 11.67 9.64
N SER A 233 -0.36 12.43 10.20
CA SER A 233 -0.09 13.69 10.89
C SER A 233 -1.24 14.00 11.84
N ILE A 234 -0.96 14.76 12.90
CA ILE A 234 -2.01 15.35 13.75
C ILE A 234 -2.94 16.30 12.99
N ASN A 235 -2.55 16.70 11.77
CA ASN A 235 -3.34 17.56 10.89
C ASN A 235 -4.18 16.75 9.90
N ASN A 236 -4.09 15.41 9.88
CA ASN A 236 -4.90 14.59 8.99
C ASN A 236 -6.35 14.56 9.48
N VAL A 237 -7.23 15.21 8.73
CA VAL A 237 -8.64 15.42 9.04
C VAL A 237 -9.56 14.69 8.06
N PRO A 238 -10.78 14.31 8.48
CA PRO A 238 -11.74 13.60 7.64
C PRO A 238 -12.49 14.56 6.69
N VAL A 239 -11.71 15.33 5.93
CA VAL A 239 -12.17 16.24 4.88
C VAL A 239 -11.37 15.92 3.63
N SER A 240 -12.05 15.64 2.51
CA SER A 240 -11.37 15.35 1.26
C SER A 240 -10.79 16.62 0.63
N GLY A 241 -9.50 16.63 0.32
CA GLY A 241 -8.86 17.77 -0.32
C GLY A 241 -7.37 17.54 -0.60
N ASN A 242 -6.54 18.52 -0.25
CA ASN A 242 -5.10 18.41 -0.43
C ASN A 242 -4.46 17.61 0.71
N VAL A 243 -3.95 16.41 0.38
CA VAL A 243 -3.24 15.54 1.32
C VAL A 243 -2.04 16.24 1.97
N ALA A 244 -1.35 17.15 1.27
CA ALA A 244 -0.23 17.87 1.86
C ALA A 244 -0.66 18.89 2.95
N ASP A 245 -1.96 19.23 3.00
CA ASP A 245 -2.55 20.10 4.02
C ASP A 245 -3.25 19.28 5.13
N GLY A 246 -3.25 17.94 5.02
CA GLY A 246 -3.93 17.02 5.94
C GLY A 246 -5.39 16.70 5.58
N GLU A 247 -5.90 17.21 4.46
CA GLU A 247 -7.27 16.94 4.00
C GLU A 247 -7.34 15.58 3.29
N ILE A 248 -7.36 14.48 4.05
CA ILE A 248 -7.29 13.11 3.51
C ILE A 248 -8.66 12.44 3.32
N GLY A 249 -9.73 12.99 3.90
CA GLY A 249 -11.10 12.48 3.79
C GLY A 249 -11.39 11.30 4.71
N THR A 250 -10.59 10.25 4.63
CA THR A 250 -10.66 9.06 5.51
C THR A 250 -9.32 8.33 5.46
N SER A 251 -9.06 7.47 6.46
CA SER A 251 -7.97 6.51 6.36
C SER A 251 -8.16 5.63 5.14
N SER A 252 -7.10 5.44 4.37
CA SER A 252 -7.21 4.82 3.04
C SER A 252 -5.89 4.35 2.47
N TYR A 253 -5.93 3.22 1.77
CA TYR A 253 -4.90 2.75 0.89
C TYR A 253 -5.00 3.41 -0.50
N THR A 254 -3.87 3.82 -1.05
CA THR A 254 -3.77 4.41 -2.38
C THR A 254 -2.34 4.33 -2.92
N ARG A 255 -2.08 5.00 -4.05
CA ARG A 255 -0.74 5.13 -4.63
C ARG A 255 -0.38 6.60 -4.84
N SER A 256 0.88 6.93 -4.64
CA SER A 256 1.39 8.27 -4.90
C SER A 256 1.43 8.53 -6.40
N SER A 257 1.65 9.78 -6.80
CA SER A 257 1.85 10.10 -8.22
C SER A 257 3.08 9.41 -8.85
N ALA A 258 4.03 8.98 -8.02
CA ALA A 258 5.19 8.18 -8.43
C ALA A 258 4.90 6.67 -8.49
N GLY A 259 3.69 6.25 -8.09
CA GLY A 259 3.28 4.85 -8.06
C GLY A 259 3.64 4.10 -6.77
N ILE A 260 4.17 4.80 -5.76
CA ILE A 260 4.53 4.21 -4.46
C ILE A 260 3.23 3.94 -3.68
N PRO A 261 2.99 2.70 -3.21
CA PRO A 261 1.90 2.38 -2.30
C PRO A 261 1.93 3.28 -1.06
N ASN A 262 0.79 3.84 -0.68
CA ASN A 262 0.68 4.57 0.59
C ASN A 262 -0.63 4.29 1.30
N ILE A 263 -0.53 4.19 2.63
CA ILE A 263 -1.67 4.19 3.54
C ILE A 263 -1.74 5.58 4.16
N ARG A 264 -2.91 6.21 4.15
CA ARG A 264 -3.18 7.48 4.84
C ARG A 264 -3.94 7.17 6.12
N ILE A 265 -3.54 7.79 7.22
CA ILE A 265 -4.13 7.56 8.54
C ILE A 265 -4.60 8.89 9.14
N LEU A 266 -5.82 8.94 9.67
CA LEU A 266 -6.37 10.12 10.35
C LEU A 266 -5.68 10.38 11.70
N GLY A 267 -5.62 11.65 12.07
CA GLY A 267 -5.01 12.12 13.31
C GLY A 267 -5.77 13.28 13.96
N ASP A 268 -7.04 13.48 13.62
CA ASP A 268 -7.87 14.62 14.04
C ASP A 268 -8.42 14.43 15.46
N ALA A 269 -7.65 14.89 16.45
CA ALA A 269 -7.99 14.69 17.85
C ALA A 269 -9.35 15.31 18.22
N GLY A 270 -10.24 14.50 18.80
CA GLY A 270 -11.59 14.90 19.17
C GLY A 270 -12.63 14.72 18.06
N ASN A 271 -12.21 14.20 16.91
CA ASN A 271 -13.07 13.88 15.79
C ASN A 271 -12.85 12.43 15.32
N ASP A 272 -11.63 12.09 14.88
CA ASP A 272 -11.30 10.79 14.31
C ASP A 272 -9.77 10.59 14.30
N THR A 273 -9.28 9.56 15.00
CA THR A 273 -7.85 9.29 15.15
C THR A 273 -7.56 7.81 15.08
N ASP A 274 -6.78 7.43 14.07
CA ASP A 274 -6.63 6.01 13.73
C ASP A 274 -5.25 5.43 14.12
N GLU A 275 -4.34 6.21 14.69
CA GLU A 275 -2.97 5.73 14.97
C GLU A 275 -2.88 4.59 16.00
N TYR A 276 -3.94 4.39 16.77
CA TYR A 276 -4.09 3.33 17.76
C TYR A 276 -5.18 2.33 17.36
N ASP A 277 -5.89 2.58 16.27
CA ASP A 277 -6.98 1.74 15.79
C ASP A 277 -6.40 0.64 14.91
N GLU A 278 -5.93 -0.42 15.56
CA GLU A 278 -5.11 -1.46 14.91
C GLU A 278 -5.84 -2.15 13.76
N HIS A 279 -7.16 -2.31 13.90
CA HIS A 279 -8.00 -2.86 12.83
C HIS A 279 -8.05 -1.96 11.60
N VAL A 280 -8.10 -0.63 11.77
CA VAL A 280 -8.10 0.33 10.66
C VAL A 280 -6.76 0.27 9.94
N VAL A 281 -5.64 0.31 10.68
CA VAL A 281 -4.30 0.24 10.09
C VAL A 281 -4.09 -1.07 9.31
N ILE A 282 -4.52 -2.21 9.86
CA ILE A 282 -4.38 -3.52 9.18
C ILE A 282 -5.40 -3.68 8.05
N HIS A 283 -6.59 -3.08 8.15
CA HIS A 283 -7.55 -3.05 7.05
C HIS A 283 -6.93 -2.37 5.82
N GLU A 284 -6.28 -1.21 5.99
CA GLU A 284 -5.59 -0.54 4.89
C GLU A 284 -4.39 -1.34 4.39
N PHE A 285 -3.70 -2.06 5.29
CA PHE A 285 -2.66 -3.00 4.89
C PHE A 285 -3.23 -4.19 4.09
N GLY A 286 -4.48 -4.62 4.35
CA GLY A 286 -5.18 -5.65 3.59
C GLY A 286 -5.36 -5.26 2.12
N HIS A 287 -5.66 -3.99 1.84
CA HIS A 287 -5.69 -3.45 0.48
C HIS A 287 -4.30 -3.35 -0.14
N TYR A 288 -3.28 -2.94 0.62
CA TYR A 288 -1.89 -3.00 0.18
C TYR A 288 -1.49 -4.44 -0.19
N PHE A 289 -1.85 -5.43 0.63
CA PHE A 289 -1.59 -6.84 0.36
C PHE A 289 -2.27 -7.27 -0.95
N GLU A 290 -3.55 -6.96 -1.12
CA GLU A 290 -4.30 -7.30 -2.34
C GLU A 290 -3.66 -6.67 -3.58
N ASP A 291 -3.25 -5.40 -3.52
CA ASP A 291 -2.70 -4.69 -4.67
C ASP A 291 -1.24 -5.07 -4.99
N GLN A 292 -0.43 -5.40 -3.98
CA GLN A 292 1.01 -5.62 -4.15
C GLN A 292 1.41 -7.10 -4.25
N LEU A 293 0.81 -7.96 -3.43
CA LEU A 293 1.11 -9.40 -3.41
C LEU A 293 0.07 -10.23 -4.16
N GLY A 294 -1.14 -9.69 -4.32
CA GLY A 294 -2.22 -10.32 -5.06
C GLY A 294 -2.56 -9.60 -6.35
N ARG A 295 -3.84 -9.28 -6.49
CA ARG A 295 -4.38 -8.43 -7.53
C ARG A 295 -5.62 -7.69 -7.01
N ALA A 296 -5.59 -6.36 -7.10
CA ALA A 296 -6.71 -5.50 -6.75
C ALA A 296 -7.34 -4.81 -7.97
N GLU A 297 -8.67 -4.83 -8.03
CA GLU A 297 -9.48 -4.21 -9.09
C GLU A 297 -10.70 -3.48 -8.54
N SER A 298 -10.76 -3.37 -7.22
CA SER A 298 -11.79 -2.63 -6.52
C SER A 298 -11.87 -1.20 -7.07
N PRO A 299 -13.07 -0.71 -7.43
CA PRO A 299 -13.26 0.70 -7.77
C PRO A 299 -13.08 1.65 -6.57
N GLY A 300 -12.99 1.13 -5.33
CA GLY A 300 -12.94 1.91 -4.11
C GLY A 300 -14.20 2.77 -3.89
N GLY A 301 -14.08 3.77 -3.01
CA GLY A 301 -15.09 4.79 -2.79
C GLY A 301 -16.02 4.50 -1.60
N GLN A 302 -16.90 5.46 -1.29
CA GLN A 302 -17.73 5.42 -0.09
C GLN A 302 -18.62 4.18 -0.03
N HIS A 303 -18.65 3.51 1.11
CA HIS A 303 -19.46 2.32 1.34
C HIS A 303 -19.88 2.20 2.82
N SER A 304 -20.51 1.08 3.14
CA SER A 304 -20.88 0.71 4.50
C SER A 304 -21.17 -0.79 4.55
N LEU A 305 -21.15 -1.35 5.77
CA LEU A 305 -21.45 -2.77 6.03
C LEU A 305 -22.78 -3.27 5.45
N SER A 306 -23.76 -2.39 5.22
CA SER A 306 -25.07 -2.74 4.65
C SER A 306 -25.22 -2.44 3.17
N SER A 307 -24.18 -1.91 2.51
CA SER A 307 -24.24 -1.53 1.11
C SER A 307 -24.38 -2.75 0.18
N ARG A 308 -25.01 -2.53 -0.98
CA ARG A 308 -24.95 -3.43 -2.13
C ARG A 308 -23.92 -2.87 -3.10
N LEU A 309 -22.74 -3.46 -3.11
CA LEU A 309 -21.54 -2.92 -3.76
C LEU A 309 -21.26 -3.58 -5.11
N ASP A 310 -20.42 -2.93 -5.91
CA ASP A 310 -19.65 -3.62 -6.94
C ASP A 310 -18.96 -4.83 -6.29
N PRO A 311 -19.02 -6.04 -6.88
CA PRO A 311 -18.52 -7.24 -6.22
C PRO A 311 -17.01 -7.29 -6.04
N ARG A 312 -16.25 -6.48 -6.79
CA ARG A 312 -14.81 -6.33 -6.55
C ARG A 312 -14.55 -5.49 -5.31
N LEU A 313 -15.36 -4.45 -5.10
CA LEU A 313 -15.32 -3.66 -3.88
C LEU A 313 -15.77 -4.50 -2.68
N ALA A 314 -16.91 -5.18 -2.78
CA ALA A 314 -17.40 -6.06 -1.71
C ALA A 314 -16.33 -7.09 -1.28
N PHE A 315 -15.63 -7.69 -2.25
CA PHE A 315 -14.56 -8.62 -1.97
C PHE A 315 -13.35 -7.96 -1.29
N SER A 316 -12.88 -6.83 -1.81
CA SER A 316 -11.71 -6.11 -1.28
C SER A 316 -11.94 -5.62 0.15
N GLU A 317 -13.09 -5.01 0.43
CA GLU A 317 -13.46 -4.53 1.78
C GLU A 317 -13.69 -5.71 2.74
N GLY A 318 -14.38 -6.75 2.29
CA GLY A 318 -14.61 -7.95 3.10
C GLY A 318 -13.30 -8.69 3.43
N TRP A 319 -12.37 -8.74 2.47
CA TRP A 319 -11.01 -9.25 2.67
C TRP A 319 -10.25 -8.42 3.70
N SER A 320 -10.17 -7.10 3.54
CA SER A 320 -9.46 -6.20 4.45
C SER A 320 -10.02 -6.27 5.88
N ASN A 321 -11.34 -6.31 6.03
CA ASN A 321 -11.99 -6.50 7.33
C ASN A 321 -11.59 -7.84 7.97
N ALA A 322 -11.75 -8.95 7.25
CA ALA A 322 -11.41 -10.26 7.77
C ALA A 322 -9.91 -10.37 8.10
N PHE A 323 -9.04 -9.91 7.19
CA PHE A 323 -7.59 -9.91 7.37
C PHE A 323 -7.17 -9.17 8.64
N SER A 324 -7.77 -8.02 8.94
CA SER A 324 -7.51 -7.30 10.20
C SER A 324 -7.78 -8.15 11.43
N GLY A 325 -8.89 -8.89 11.45
CA GLY A 325 -9.20 -9.80 12.55
C GLY A 325 -8.27 -11.02 12.57
N MET A 326 -7.87 -11.54 11.41
CA MET A 326 -6.96 -12.69 11.31
C MET A 326 -5.58 -12.39 11.89
N VAL A 327 -5.04 -11.20 11.60
CA VAL A 327 -3.72 -10.77 12.10
C VAL A 327 -3.75 -10.52 13.60
N LEU A 328 -4.83 -9.91 14.10
CA LEU A 328 -4.96 -9.56 15.52
C LEU A 328 -5.49 -10.72 16.40
N ASP A 329 -5.91 -11.83 15.79
CA ASP A 329 -6.67 -12.90 16.47
C ASP A 329 -7.86 -12.33 17.28
N ASP A 330 -8.54 -11.33 16.70
CA ASP A 330 -9.62 -10.59 17.33
C ASP A 330 -10.74 -10.31 16.33
N PRO A 331 -11.95 -10.85 16.52
CA PRO A 331 -13.03 -10.66 15.57
C PRO A 331 -13.71 -9.28 15.68
N ASN A 332 -13.41 -8.47 16.70
CA ASN A 332 -14.13 -7.23 16.93
C ASN A 332 -13.38 -6.05 16.33
N TYR A 333 -13.70 -5.69 15.10
CA TYR A 333 -13.22 -4.48 14.45
C TYR A 333 -13.55 -3.25 15.30
N ARG A 334 -12.61 -2.29 15.40
CA ARG A 334 -12.74 -1.07 16.21
C ARG A 334 -12.14 0.13 15.49
N ASP A 335 -12.82 1.25 15.66
CA ASP A 335 -12.46 2.57 15.12
C ASP A 335 -12.92 3.61 16.15
N SER A 336 -11.97 4.42 16.62
CA SER A 336 -12.14 5.40 17.69
C SER A 336 -12.31 6.81 17.15
N ALA A 337 -13.30 7.51 17.71
CA ALA A 337 -13.73 8.80 17.23
C ALA A 337 -14.29 9.71 18.35
N GLY A 338 -14.66 10.92 17.94
CA GLY A 338 -15.32 11.90 18.76
C GLY A 338 -14.44 12.50 19.86
N ASN A 339 -15.07 13.32 20.70
CA ASN A 339 -14.37 14.12 21.69
C ASN A 339 -13.59 13.23 22.69
N GLN A 340 -12.29 13.49 22.84
CA GLN A 340 -11.36 12.69 23.64
C GLN A 340 -11.26 11.22 23.19
N GLN A 341 -11.58 10.91 21.93
CA GLN A 341 -11.59 9.54 21.41
C GLN A 341 -12.47 8.58 22.23
N ASN A 342 -13.50 9.11 22.89
CA ASN A 342 -14.31 8.37 23.85
C ASN A 342 -15.62 7.81 23.23
N ASN A 343 -15.67 7.74 21.91
CA ASN A 343 -16.76 7.17 21.12
C ASN A 343 -16.16 6.57 19.85
N GLY A 344 -16.98 5.99 18.97
CA GLY A 344 -16.52 5.33 17.75
C GLY A 344 -17.51 4.25 17.35
N PHE A 345 -17.05 3.30 16.53
CA PHE A 345 -17.84 2.14 16.18
C PHE A 345 -17.05 0.84 16.28
N THR A 346 -17.81 -0.25 16.38
CA THR A 346 -17.28 -1.59 16.40
C THR A 346 -18.26 -2.53 15.71
N PHE A 347 -17.74 -3.55 15.05
CA PHE A 347 -18.52 -4.66 14.52
C PHE A 347 -17.71 -5.94 14.60
N SER A 348 -18.41 -7.08 14.71
CA SER A 348 -17.76 -8.38 14.61
C SER A 348 -17.60 -8.77 13.14
N VAL A 349 -16.41 -9.21 12.75
CA VAL A 349 -16.18 -9.85 11.44
C VAL A 349 -16.83 -11.23 11.37
N GLU A 350 -17.08 -11.87 12.50
CA GLU A 350 -17.85 -13.12 12.64
C GLU A 350 -19.35 -12.92 12.80
N ARG A 351 -19.86 -11.72 12.52
CA ARG A 351 -21.30 -11.47 12.72
C ARG A 351 -22.11 -12.31 11.75
N ASP A 352 -22.73 -13.38 12.27
CA ASP A 352 -23.70 -14.19 11.53
C ASP A 352 -24.95 -13.39 11.17
N LEU A 353 -25.06 -13.06 9.88
CA LEU A 353 -26.19 -12.32 9.32
C LEU A 353 -27.49 -13.14 9.30
N THR A 354 -27.45 -14.46 9.50
CA THR A 354 -28.62 -15.37 9.44
C THR A 354 -29.40 -15.45 10.75
N VAL A 355 -28.76 -15.23 11.90
CA VAL A 355 -29.38 -15.40 13.24
C VAL A 355 -30.00 -14.12 13.79
N THR A 356 -29.57 -12.96 13.31
CA THR A 356 -30.15 -11.68 13.69
C THR A 356 -30.43 -10.85 12.45
N PRO A 357 -31.61 -11.00 11.81
CA PRO A 357 -32.07 -10.05 10.80
C PRO A 357 -32.16 -8.67 11.46
N SER A 358 -31.10 -7.89 11.35
CA SER A 358 -31.13 -6.49 11.66
C SER A 358 -31.80 -5.85 10.46
N THR A 359 -32.93 -5.18 10.65
CA THR A 359 -33.69 -4.46 9.60
C THR A 359 -32.87 -3.38 8.86
N THR A 360 -31.58 -3.25 9.16
CA THR A 360 -30.61 -2.29 8.63
C THR A 360 -29.44 -2.95 7.88
N ILE A 361 -29.23 -4.28 7.93
CA ILE A 361 -28.10 -5.01 7.30
C ILE A 361 -28.61 -6.20 6.46
N ASP A 362 -29.86 -6.13 5.99
CA ASP A 362 -30.58 -7.22 5.30
C ASP A 362 -30.12 -7.49 3.84
N ASN A 363 -28.83 -7.34 3.54
CA ASN A 363 -28.29 -7.44 2.19
C ASN A 363 -27.20 -8.52 2.08
N GLN A 364 -27.49 -9.75 2.54
CA GLN A 364 -26.57 -10.89 2.36
C GLN A 364 -26.31 -11.16 0.87
N GLY A 365 -25.06 -11.47 0.53
CA GLY A 365 -24.69 -11.92 -0.80
C GLY A 365 -23.30 -11.50 -1.26
N TRP A 366 -22.99 -11.89 -2.49
CA TRP A 366 -21.70 -11.69 -3.18
C TRP A 366 -21.34 -10.22 -3.45
N PHE A 367 -22.25 -9.29 -3.16
CA PHE A 367 -22.13 -7.84 -3.30
C PHE A 367 -22.01 -7.12 -1.95
N ASN A 368 -21.92 -7.86 -0.83
CA ASN A 368 -21.87 -7.28 0.51
C ASN A 368 -20.60 -7.68 1.24
N GLU A 369 -19.87 -6.68 1.75
CA GLU A 369 -18.60 -6.88 2.46
C GLU A 369 -18.76 -7.64 3.78
N THR A 370 -19.90 -7.52 4.47
CA THR A 370 -20.14 -8.28 5.70
C THR A 370 -20.31 -9.77 5.40
N SER A 371 -21.03 -10.13 4.33
CA SER A 371 -21.14 -11.54 3.92
C SER A 371 -19.77 -12.13 3.57
N ILE A 372 -18.93 -11.35 2.87
CA ILE A 372 -17.61 -11.82 2.47
C ILE A 372 -16.67 -11.93 3.68
N GLN A 373 -16.60 -10.91 4.53
CA GLN A 373 -15.70 -10.95 5.70
C GLN A 373 -16.03 -12.12 6.63
N GLN A 374 -17.32 -12.43 6.80
CA GLN A 374 -17.76 -13.53 7.65
C GLN A 374 -17.33 -14.88 7.08
N VAL A 375 -17.61 -15.14 5.79
CA VAL A 375 -17.16 -16.38 5.14
C VAL A 375 -15.65 -16.56 5.23
N LEU A 376 -14.89 -15.47 5.07
CA LEU A 376 -13.42 -15.53 5.16
C LEU A 376 -12.96 -15.77 6.59
N TYR A 377 -13.55 -15.12 7.58
CA TYR A 377 -13.15 -15.31 8.97
C TYR A 377 -13.53 -16.71 9.48
N ASP A 378 -14.72 -17.22 9.16
CA ASP A 378 -15.14 -18.60 9.49
C ASP A 378 -14.17 -19.65 8.91
N VAL A 379 -13.57 -19.39 7.73
CA VAL A 379 -12.56 -20.30 7.18
C VAL A 379 -11.22 -20.22 7.95
N PHE A 380 -10.89 -19.06 8.52
CA PHE A 380 -9.63 -18.81 9.21
C PHE A 380 -9.63 -19.37 10.62
N ASP A 381 -10.66 -19.03 11.39
CA ASP A 381 -10.67 -19.09 12.85
C ASP A 381 -10.70 -20.56 13.36
N SER A 382 -10.59 -20.75 14.68
CA SER A 382 -10.61 -22.10 15.27
C SER A 382 -11.91 -22.44 15.99
N THR A 383 -12.82 -21.48 16.09
CA THR A 383 -14.08 -21.55 16.82
C THR A 383 -15.17 -22.12 15.92
N ASN A 384 -15.14 -23.45 15.77
CA ASN A 384 -16.19 -24.15 15.04
C ASN A 384 -17.59 -23.91 15.65
N ASP A 385 -18.38 -23.03 15.06
CA ASP A 385 -19.76 -22.74 15.46
C ASP A 385 -20.72 -22.94 14.27
N GLY A 386 -22.04 -22.80 14.46
CA GLY A 386 -23.03 -22.93 13.36
C GLY A 386 -22.72 -23.99 12.28
N ILE A 387 -22.60 -23.50 11.04
CA ILE A 387 -22.16 -24.25 9.83
C ILE A 387 -20.63 -24.35 9.76
N ASP A 388 -19.90 -23.42 10.37
CA ASP A 388 -18.46 -23.43 10.35
C ASP A 388 -17.86 -24.64 11.08
N LYS A 389 -17.03 -25.38 10.34
CA LYS A 389 -16.30 -26.55 10.83
C LYS A 389 -14.85 -26.55 10.33
N ILE A 390 -14.37 -25.39 9.88
CA ILE A 390 -13.05 -25.22 9.28
C ILE A 390 -12.12 -24.60 10.33
N THR A 391 -10.84 -24.96 10.25
CA THR A 391 -9.78 -24.27 11.01
C THR A 391 -8.59 -24.13 10.08
N GLY A 392 -8.74 -23.23 9.11
CA GLY A 392 -7.82 -23.11 7.98
C GLY A 392 -6.54 -22.37 8.33
N GLY A 393 -6.59 -21.45 9.30
CA GLY A 393 -5.53 -20.49 9.55
C GLY A 393 -5.27 -19.59 8.34
N PHE A 394 -4.18 -18.84 8.34
CA PHE A 394 -3.92 -17.83 7.31
C PHE A 394 -3.41 -18.40 5.96
N ALA A 395 -2.71 -19.54 5.98
CA ALA A 395 -2.03 -20.07 4.79
C ALA A 395 -2.93 -20.32 3.57
N PRO A 396 -4.18 -20.82 3.69
CA PRO A 396 -5.09 -20.95 2.55
C PRO A 396 -5.35 -19.65 1.80
N PHE A 397 -5.50 -18.53 2.52
CA PHE A 397 -5.77 -17.21 1.92
C PHE A 397 -4.54 -16.68 1.18
N TYR A 398 -3.39 -16.73 1.84
CA TYR A 398 -2.11 -16.33 1.22
C TYR A 398 -1.86 -17.08 -0.08
N ASN A 399 -2.01 -18.41 -0.06
CA ASN A 399 -1.78 -19.25 -1.22
C ASN A 399 -2.72 -18.93 -2.38
N VAL A 400 -4.00 -18.63 -2.11
CA VAL A 400 -4.96 -18.25 -3.16
C VAL A 400 -4.60 -16.90 -3.77
N LEU A 401 -4.38 -15.88 -2.94
CA LEU A 401 -4.19 -14.51 -3.41
C LEU A 401 -2.85 -14.31 -4.13
N THR A 402 -1.82 -15.07 -3.74
CA THR A 402 -0.50 -15.05 -4.39
C THR A 402 -0.35 -16.07 -5.52
N ASP A 403 -1.38 -16.89 -5.80
CA ASP A 403 -1.35 -17.87 -6.88
C ASP A 403 -1.21 -17.16 -8.24
N PRO A 404 -0.22 -17.52 -9.08
CA PRO A 404 -0.09 -16.98 -10.43
C PRO A 404 -1.34 -17.12 -11.30
N ASP A 405 -2.15 -18.18 -11.12
CA ASP A 405 -3.41 -18.35 -11.82
C ASP A 405 -4.50 -17.39 -11.32
N TYR A 406 -4.50 -17.02 -10.04
CA TYR A 406 -5.40 -16.00 -9.49
C TYR A 406 -5.03 -14.62 -10.05
N GLN A 407 -3.74 -14.27 -9.95
CA GLN A 407 -3.20 -12.99 -10.42
C GLN A 407 -3.33 -12.80 -11.94
N ALA A 408 -3.12 -13.86 -12.72
CA ALA A 408 -3.21 -13.82 -14.18
C ALA A 408 -4.62 -14.10 -14.73
N SER A 409 -5.62 -14.33 -13.86
CA SER A 409 -6.99 -14.61 -14.25
C SER A 409 -7.57 -13.49 -15.12
N VAL A 410 -8.37 -13.88 -16.10
CA VAL A 410 -9.14 -12.91 -16.91
C VAL A 410 -10.40 -12.45 -16.19
N ASP A 411 -10.86 -13.20 -15.20
CA ASP A 411 -12.07 -12.90 -14.41
C ASP A 411 -11.71 -11.98 -13.24
N PHE A 412 -12.61 -11.07 -12.86
CA PHE A 412 -12.40 -10.07 -11.80
C PHE A 412 -12.23 -10.67 -10.39
N SER A 413 -11.47 -9.98 -9.52
CA SER A 413 -11.25 -10.29 -8.11
C SER A 413 -12.54 -10.15 -7.29
N THR A 414 -13.40 -11.16 -7.40
CA THR A 414 -14.65 -11.30 -6.66
C THR A 414 -14.59 -12.55 -5.77
N ILE A 415 -15.56 -12.68 -4.86
CA ILE A 415 -15.72 -13.89 -4.05
C ILE A 415 -15.80 -15.17 -4.90
N PHE A 416 -16.31 -15.09 -6.13
CA PHE A 416 -16.41 -16.23 -7.04
C PHE A 416 -15.04 -16.72 -7.53
N LEU A 417 -14.16 -15.81 -7.98
CA LEU A 417 -12.80 -16.17 -8.37
C LEU A 417 -12.01 -16.72 -7.19
N PHE A 418 -12.10 -16.04 -6.03
CA PHE A 418 -11.46 -16.50 -4.80
C PHE A 418 -11.93 -17.90 -4.41
N ALA A 419 -13.25 -18.13 -4.36
CA ALA A 419 -13.82 -19.43 -3.98
C ALA A 419 -13.49 -20.53 -4.99
N ASP A 420 -13.38 -20.23 -6.28
CA ASP A 420 -12.92 -21.19 -7.30
C ASP A 420 -11.48 -21.65 -7.02
N ARG A 421 -10.57 -20.68 -6.77
CA ARG A 421 -9.16 -20.97 -6.46
C ARG A 421 -8.98 -21.67 -5.12
N MET A 422 -9.71 -21.26 -4.09
CA MET A 422 -9.71 -21.93 -2.78
C MET A 422 -10.11 -23.40 -2.90
N ARG A 423 -11.17 -23.69 -3.67
CA ARG A 423 -11.59 -25.08 -3.92
C ARG A 423 -10.55 -25.88 -4.70
N ALA A 424 -9.88 -25.25 -5.67
CA ALA A 424 -8.86 -25.87 -6.50
C ALA A 424 -7.59 -26.20 -5.70
N GLN A 425 -7.24 -25.38 -4.70
CA GLN A 425 -6.13 -25.63 -3.79
C GLN A 425 -6.38 -26.87 -2.91
N GLY A 426 -7.62 -27.09 -2.46
CA GLY A 426 -8.01 -28.27 -1.70
C GLY A 426 -7.41 -28.36 -0.29
N SER A 427 -7.02 -27.22 0.29
CA SER A 427 -6.47 -27.14 1.66
C SER A 427 -7.54 -27.09 2.75
N ILE A 428 -8.82 -26.91 2.39
CA ILE A 428 -9.96 -26.86 3.31
C ILE A 428 -11.07 -27.83 2.85
N ASP A 429 -12.03 -28.14 3.73
CA ASP A 429 -13.19 -28.96 3.36
C ASP A 429 -14.13 -28.19 2.43
N ASN A 430 -14.07 -28.49 1.14
CA ASN A 430 -14.91 -27.87 0.12
C ASN A 430 -16.42 -28.04 0.37
N THR A 431 -16.85 -29.07 1.09
CA THR A 431 -18.27 -29.26 1.44
C THR A 431 -18.71 -28.21 2.45
N VAL A 432 -17.91 -28.00 3.49
CA VAL A 432 -18.17 -27.00 4.54
C VAL A 432 -18.03 -25.60 3.97
N PHE A 433 -16.98 -25.33 3.19
CA PHE A 433 -16.78 -24.03 2.55
C PHE A 433 -17.94 -23.64 1.63
N ASN A 434 -18.49 -24.59 0.86
CA ASN A 434 -19.69 -24.34 0.06
C ASN A 434 -20.93 -24.05 0.92
N ALA A 435 -21.04 -24.70 2.08
CA ALA A 435 -22.14 -24.45 3.01
C ALA A 435 -22.04 -23.04 3.64
N LEU A 436 -20.84 -22.55 3.94
CA LEU A 436 -20.60 -21.17 4.37
C LEU A 436 -21.04 -20.16 3.30
N LEU A 437 -20.60 -20.35 2.06
CA LEU A 437 -21.03 -19.48 0.93
C LEU A 437 -22.55 -19.49 0.75
N THR A 438 -23.18 -20.67 0.84
CA THR A 438 -24.65 -20.79 0.71
C THR A 438 -25.39 -20.14 1.89
N ALA A 439 -24.81 -20.14 3.10
CA ALA A 439 -25.39 -19.48 4.26
C ALA A 439 -25.51 -17.96 4.06
N GLU A 440 -24.56 -17.37 3.33
CA GLU A 440 -24.55 -15.96 2.93
C GLU A 440 -25.24 -15.68 1.59
N ASP A 441 -26.06 -16.61 1.09
CA ASP A 441 -26.78 -16.53 -0.19
C ASP A 441 -25.85 -16.26 -1.40
N ILE A 442 -24.68 -16.92 -1.40
CA ILE A 442 -23.71 -16.97 -2.50
C ILE A 442 -23.74 -18.38 -3.11
N ASN A 443 -24.46 -18.52 -4.22
CA ASN A 443 -24.82 -19.82 -4.80
C ASN A 443 -24.09 -20.13 -6.11
N GLY A 444 -23.47 -19.12 -6.73
CA GLY A 444 -22.77 -19.23 -8.00
C GLY A 444 -21.53 -20.13 -7.96
N THR A 445 -21.21 -20.72 -9.11
CA THR A 445 -20.07 -21.64 -9.26
C THR A 445 -19.05 -21.17 -10.29
N GLY A 446 -17.80 -21.59 -10.11
CA GLY A 446 -16.68 -21.16 -10.94
C GLY A 446 -16.33 -19.67 -10.74
N PRO A 447 -15.31 -19.17 -11.45
CA PRO A 447 -14.79 -17.82 -11.25
C PRO A 447 -15.74 -16.69 -11.70
N ARG A 448 -16.82 -17.05 -12.41
CA ARG A 448 -17.84 -16.12 -12.94
C ARG A 448 -19.20 -16.21 -12.23
N GLY A 449 -19.30 -16.95 -11.13
CA GLY A 449 -20.57 -17.10 -10.41
C GLY A 449 -21.70 -17.72 -11.26
N THR A 450 -21.37 -18.70 -12.10
CA THR A 450 -22.34 -19.35 -12.99
C THR A 450 -23.44 -20.02 -12.17
N GLY A 451 -24.69 -19.73 -12.52
CA GLY A 451 -25.86 -20.28 -11.84
C GLY A 451 -26.23 -19.59 -10.53
N GLU A 452 -25.63 -18.43 -10.22
CA GLU A 452 -26.05 -17.60 -9.09
C GLU A 452 -27.55 -17.28 -9.17
N THR A 453 -28.20 -17.27 -8.01
CA THR A 453 -29.64 -17.05 -7.84
C THR A 453 -29.96 -15.79 -7.06
N ASN A 454 -29.03 -15.30 -6.24
CA ASN A 454 -29.17 -14.04 -5.53
C ASN A 454 -28.81 -12.87 -6.46
N ASN A 455 -29.83 -12.14 -6.92
CA ASN A 455 -29.67 -11.01 -7.83
C ASN A 455 -29.47 -9.67 -7.09
N GLY A 456 -29.40 -9.71 -5.76
CA GLY A 456 -29.28 -8.52 -4.94
C GLY A 456 -30.43 -7.51 -5.11
N GLY A 457 -31.63 -7.97 -5.47
CA GLY A 457 -32.79 -7.13 -5.76
C GLY A 457 -32.84 -6.58 -7.19
N LEU A 458 -31.81 -6.80 -8.00
CA LEU A 458 -31.70 -6.28 -9.37
C LEU A 458 -31.59 -7.43 -10.38
N ALA A 459 -32.66 -7.67 -11.14
CA ALA A 459 -32.70 -8.79 -12.09
C ALA A 459 -31.58 -8.75 -13.14
N GLN A 460 -31.14 -7.55 -13.54
CA GLN A 460 -30.08 -7.33 -14.52
C GLN A 460 -28.68 -7.77 -14.04
N SER A 461 -28.45 -7.81 -12.72
CA SER A 461 -27.19 -8.24 -12.11
C SER A 461 -26.91 -9.73 -12.32
N LEU A 462 -27.87 -10.49 -12.85
CA LEU A 462 -27.70 -11.88 -13.25
C LEU A 462 -27.90 -12.08 -14.77
N PRO A 463 -27.11 -12.95 -15.41
CA PRO A 463 -25.93 -13.63 -14.85
C PRO A 463 -24.81 -12.62 -14.53
N ILE A 464 -23.97 -12.93 -13.52
CA ILE A 464 -22.85 -12.08 -13.08
C ILE A 464 -21.97 -11.68 -14.28
N TYR A 465 -21.68 -12.65 -15.15
CA TYR A 465 -21.08 -12.41 -16.46
C TYR A 465 -22.05 -12.76 -17.57
N LYS A 466 -22.35 -11.78 -18.40
CA LYS A 466 -22.92 -12.04 -19.73
C LYS A 466 -21.81 -12.58 -20.62
N THR A 467 -22.12 -13.45 -21.58
CA THR A 467 -21.11 -14.10 -22.42
C THR A 467 -21.39 -13.84 -23.89
N ILE A 468 -20.37 -13.43 -24.64
CA ILE A 468 -20.44 -13.20 -26.08
C ILE A 468 -19.18 -13.75 -26.77
N THR A 469 -19.35 -14.23 -28.00
CA THR A 469 -18.24 -14.62 -28.89
C THR A 469 -18.24 -13.69 -30.09
N GLN A 470 -17.08 -13.39 -30.68
CA GLN A 470 -17.00 -12.56 -31.89
C GLN A 470 -17.92 -13.11 -33.01
N GLY A 471 -18.76 -12.24 -33.57
CA GLY A 471 -19.78 -12.58 -34.56
C GLY A 471 -21.00 -13.31 -34.00
N GLY A 472 -21.11 -13.43 -32.68
CA GLY A 472 -22.26 -13.99 -31.98
C GLY A 472 -23.43 -13.02 -31.85
N THR A 473 -24.48 -13.46 -31.15
CA THR A 473 -25.62 -12.60 -30.82
C THR A 473 -25.22 -11.56 -29.80
N ASP A 474 -25.66 -10.32 -30.02
CA ASP A 474 -25.53 -9.24 -29.05
C ASP A 474 -26.10 -9.62 -27.68
N VAL A 475 -25.50 -9.07 -26.62
CA VAL A 475 -25.98 -9.23 -25.25
C VAL A 475 -26.54 -7.91 -24.73
N THR A 476 -27.64 -7.97 -23.99
CA THR A 476 -28.19 -6.80 -23.30
C THR A 476 -27.51 -6.63 -21.95
N VAL A 477 -27.01 -5.44 -21.69
CA VAL A 477 -26.48 -5.00 -20.40
C VAL A 477 -27.28 -3.81 -19.91
N CYS A 478 -27.43 -3.64 -18.59
CA CYS A 478 -28.14 -2.51 -18.02
C CYS A 478 -27.34 -1.90 -16.88
N SER A 479 -27.27 -0.57 -16.84
CA SER A 479 -26.68 0.20 -15.77
C SER A 479 -27.80 0.90 -15.00
N THR A 480 -27.76 0.85 -13.67
CA THR A 480 -28.70 1.52 -12.78
C THR A 480 -27.97 2.07 -11.56
N ALA A 481 -28.53 3.11 -10.97
CA ALA A 481 -28.11 3.64 -9.68
C ALA A 481 -29.18 3.42 -8.58
N ASP A 482 -30.04 2.41 -8.73
CA ASP A 482 -31.08 2.04 -7.75
C ASP A 482 -30.52 1.75 -6.34
N ASN A 483 -29.29 1.22 -6.26
CA ASN A 483 -28.57 0.97 -5.01
C ASN A 483 -27.61 2.12 -4.63
N GLY A 484 -27.65 3.23 -5.37
CA GLY A 484 -26.66 4.31 -5.37
C GLY A 484 -25.79 4.30 -6.63
N ASP A 485 -25.03 5.38 -6.83
CA ASP A 485 -24.17 5.59 -8.01
C ASP A 485 -22.76 4.99 -7.83
N THR A 486 -21.85 5.27 -8.76
CA THR A 486 -20.39 5.03 -8.67
C THR A 486 -19.96 3.57 -8.46
N ASN A 487 -19.97 3.08 -7.23
CA ASN A 487 -19.40 1.81 -6.77
C ASN A 487 -20.44 0.81 -6.25
N LYS A 488 -21.72 1.01 -6.58
CA LYS A 488 -22.84 0.18 -6.12
C LYS A 488 -23.25 -0.89 -7.13
N LEU A 489 -23.88 -1.94 -6.60
CA LEU A 489 -24.42 -3.04 -7.39
C LEU A 489 -25.43 -2.51 -8.42
N GLY A 490 -25.22 -2.87 -9.69
CA GLY A 490 -26.07 -2.48 -10.80
C GLY A 490 -25.52 -1.31 -11.62
N VAL A 491 -24.54 -0.55 -11.12
CA VAL A 491 -23.89 0.51 -11.91
C VAL A 491 -23.06 -0.10 -13.03
N ARG A 492 -22.30 -1.14 -12.72
CA ARG A 492 -21.37 -1.83 -13.63
C ARG A 492 -21.82 -3.26 -13.87
N GLU A 493 -21.73 -3.68 -15.13
CA GLU A 493 -22.05 -5.03 -15.59
C GLU A 493 -20.81 -5.66 -16.24
N PHE A 494 -20.71 -7.00 -16.16
CA PHE A 494 -19.56 -7.72 -16.68
C PHE A 494 -19.91 -8.58 -17.90
N ILE A 495 -19.03 -8.57 -18.90
CA ILE A 495 -19.14 -9.40 -20.10
C ILE A 495 -17.85 -10.20 -20.30
N SER A 496 -17.97 -11.51 -20.45
CA SER A 496 -16.91 -12.38 -20.94
C SER A 496 -16.96 -12.45 -22.47
N VAL A 497 -15.96 -11.88 -23.13
CA VAL A 497 -15.81 -11.91 -24.60
C VAL A 497 -14.82 -12.99 -25.00
N THR A 498 -15.21 -13.90 -25.89
CA THR A 498 -14.31 -14.89 -26.49
C THR A 498 -13.98 -14.55 -27.95
N LEU A 499 -12.68 -14.45 -28.25
CA LEU A 499 -12.15 -14.20 -29.59
C LEU A 499 -11.50 -15.48 -30.14
N PRO A 500 -11.99 -16.04 -31.26
CA PRO A 500 -11.49 -17.31 -31.78
C PRO A 500 -10.13 -17.18 -32.49
N ALA A 501 -9.72 -15.97 -32.87
CA ALA A 501 -8.46 -15.72 -33.59
C ALA A 501 -7.92 -14.33 -33.27
N THR A 502 -6.60 -14.15 -33.34
CA THR A 502 -5.97 -12.83 -33.30
C THR A 502 -6.40 -12.05 -34.53
N GLY A 503 -6.89 -10.82 -34.35
CA GLY A 503 -7.36 -10.02 -35.46
C GLY A 503 -7.94 -8.67 -35.07
N ALA A 504 -8.43 -7.96 -36.09
CA ALA A 504 -9.19 -6.75 -35.87
C ALA A 504 -10.52 -7.10 -35.18
N VAL A 505 -10.91 -6.29 -34.20
CA VAL A 505 -12.16 -6.44 -33.45
C VAL A 505 -12.80 -5.06 -33.34
N THR A 506 -14.11 -5.01 -33.54
CA THR A 506 -14.94 -3.86 -33.19
C THR A 506 -15.95 -4.29 -32.13
N MET A 507 -15.93 -3.61 -30.99
CA MET A 507 -16.92 -3.76 -29.92
C MET A 507 -17.77 -2.51 -29.87
N THR A 508 -19.10 -2.67 -29.82
CA THR A 508 -20.02 -1.54 -29.80
C THR A 508 -21.11 -1.75 -28.77
N ALA A 509 -21.30 -0.78 -27.89
CA ALA A 509 -22.45 -0.64 -27.01
C ALA A 509 -23.43 0.35 -27.65
N THR A 510 -24.70 -0.01 -27.80
CA THR A 510 -25.73 0.88 -28.37
C THR A 510 -26.95 0.92 -27.45
N GLU A 511 -27.42 2.11 -27.12
CA GLU A 511 -28.63 2.33 -26.32
C GLU A 511 -29.83 1.57 -26.90
N THR A 512 -30.51 0.84 -26.02
CA THR A 512 -31.75 0.11 -26.33
C THR A 512 -32.94 0.62 -25.53
N SER A 513 -32.70 1.11 -24.31
CA SER A 513 -33.69 1.74 -23.47
C SER A 513 -33.04 2.62 -22.42
N GLY A 514 -33.76 3.60 -21.89
CA GLY A 514 -33.31 4.42 -20.78
C GLY A 514 -34.01 5.78 -20.72
N PRO A 515 -33.39 6.81 -20.10
CA PRO A 515 -33.82 8.20 -20.21
C PRO A 515 -33.93 8.64 -21.70
N PRO A 516 -34.48 9.85 -22.00
CA PRO A 516 -34.78 10.23 -23.38
C PRO A 516 -33.64 9.92 -24.35
N ALA A 517 -33.96 9.21 -25.45
CA ALA A 517 -32.96 8.70 -26.39
C ALA A 517 -31.88 9.74 -26.74
N GLY A 518 -30.61 9.36 -26.58
CA GLY A 518 -29.47 10.26 -26.74
C GLY A 518 -29.13 11.07 -25.49
N THR A 519 -29.39 10.54 -24.30
CA THR A 519 -28.83 11.06 -23.04
C THR A 519 -28.07 10.02 -22.23
N THR A 520 -28.11 8.75 -22.64
CA THR A 520 -27.27 7.70 -22.04
C THR A 520 -25.85 7.83 -22.57
N ASP A 521 -24.84 7.46 -21.81
CA ASP A 521 -23.45 7.56 -22.22
C ASP A 521 -22.75 6.24 -21.89
N PRO A 522 -22.93 5.20 -22.74
CA PRO A 522 -22.39 3.89 -22.44
C PRO A 522 -20.87 3.91 -22.52
N ASP A 523 -20.20 3.62 -21.41
CA ASP A 523 -18.76 3.43 -21.38
C ASP A 523 -18.44 1.94 -21.23
N PHE A 524 -17.32 1.51 -21.80
CA PHE A 524 -16.77 0.20 -21.46
C PHE A 524 -15.26 0.11 -21.50
N ARG A 525 -14.73 -0.87 -20.75
CA ARG A 525 -13.30 -1.09 -20.56
C ARG A 525 -12.96 -2.55 -20.83
N ILE A 526 -11.92 -2.77 -21.63
CA ILE A 526 -11.42 -4.10 -22.00
C ILE A 526 -10.27 -4.48 -21.07
N TRP A 527 -10.54 -5.42 -20.16
CA TRP A 527 -9.55 -5.93 -19.22
C TRP A 527 -8.84 -7.16 -19.80
N GLU A 528 -7.52 -7.20 -19.63
CA GLU A 528 -6.68 -8.29 -20.09
C GLU A 528 -5.87 -8.85 -18.91
N ARG A 529 -6.10 -10.13 -18.60
CA ARG A 529 -5.53 -10.80 -17.40
C ARG A 529 -5.73 -9.96 -16.15
N GLY A 530 -6.93 -9.39 -16.02
CA GLY A 530 -7.27 -8.65 -14.83
C GLY A 530 -6.58 -7.31 -14.64
N ARG A 531 -6.10 -6.73 -15.74
CA ARG A 531 -5.47 -5.42 -15.75
C ARG A 531 -6.10 -4.56 -16.82
N LEU A 532 -6.31 -3.30 -16.46
CA LEU A 532 -6.73 -2.26 -17.40
C LEU A 532 -5.50 -1.52 -17.92
N PHE A 533 -5.34 -1.49 -19.25
CA PHE A 533 -4.23 -0.80 -19.90
C PHE A 533 -4.70 0.52 -20.50
N SER A 534 -4.11 1.64 -20.07
CA SER A 534 -4.27 2.92 -20.77
C SER A 534 -3.60 2.91 -22.14
N ARG A 535 -2.54 2.13 -22.30
CA ARG A 535 -2.00 1.66 -23.59
C ARG A 535 -1.47 0.25 -23.45
N ASP A 536 -1.94 -0.64 -24.30
CA ASP A 536 -1.43 -2.02 -24.37
C ASP A 536 -0.07 -2.11 -25.09
N SER A 537 0.43 -3.32 -25.29
CA SER A 537 1.69 -3.59 -26.01
C SER A 537 1.69 -3.12 -27.48
N ARG A 538 0.52 -2.84 -28.06
CA ARG A 538 0.31 -2.30 -29.41
C ARG A 538 0.05 -0.79 -29.40
N GLY A 539 0.07 -0.14 -28.23
CA GLY A 539 -0.20 1.29 -28.04
C GLY A 539 -1.69 1.64 -28.07
N GLN A 540 -2.58 0.67 -28.00
CA GLN A 540 -4.04 0.82 -28.08
C GLN A 540 -4.60 1.14 -26.69
N ASP A 541 -5.43 2.18 -26.59
CA ASP A 541 -6.22 2.42 -25.37
C ASP A 541 -7.26 1.32 -25.26
N ARG A 542 -7.49 0.79 -24.05
CA ARG A 542 -8.48 -0.26 -23.79
C ARG A 542 -9.76 0.28 -23.17
N ARG A 543 -9.91 1.60 -23.13
CA ARG A 543 -11.15 2.28 -22.74
C ARG A 543 -11.90 2.76 -23.98
N ALA A 544 -13.21 2.66 -23.91
CA ALA A 544 -14.17 3.26 -24.81
C ALA A 544 -15.04 4.16 -23.93
N ASP A 545 -14.65 5.43 -23.87
CA ASP A 545 -15.15 6.44 -22.93
C ASP A 545 -15.29 7.82 -23.62
N SER A 546 -15.81 7.81 -24.85
CA SER A 546 -16.11 9.03 -25.60
C SER A 546 -17.41 9.65 -25.10
N GLY A 547 -17.53 10.97 -25.10
CA GLY A 547 -18.78 11.64 -24.71
C GLY A 547 -19.87 11.60 -25.80
N ALA A 548 -20.04 10.45 -26.46
CA ALA A 548 -21.00 10.24 -27.52
C ALA A 548 -22.27 9.59 -26.97
N ASP A 549 -23.37 10.35 -26.94
CA ASP A 549 -24.61 9.84 -26.37
C ASP A 549 -25.16 8.62 -27.13
N GLY A 550 -25.57 7.61 -26.37
CA GLY A 550 -26.30 6.43 -26.81
C GLY A 550 -25.51 5.42 -27.61
N VAL A 551 -24.21 5.64 -27.85
CA VAL A 551 -23.35 4.69 -28.54
C VAL A 551 -21.89 4.87 -28.18
N GLU A 552 -21.22 3.76 -27.94
CA GLU A 552 -19.78 3.75 -27.75
C GLU A 552 -19.16 2.62 -28.56
N THR A 553 -18.00 2.87 -29.15
CA THR A 553 -17.35 1.94 -30.07
C THR A 553 -15.86 1.93 -29.88
N TRP A 554 -15.34 0.74 -29.58
CA TRP A 554 -13.92 0.46 -29.60
C TRP A 554 -13.55 -0.33 -30.85
N THR A 555 -12.45 0.05 -31.51
CA THR A 555 -11.88 -0.73 -32.62
C THR A 555 -10.38 -0.88 -32.44
N GLY A 556 -9.89 -2.11 -32.49
CA GLY A 556 -8.49 -2.41 -32.31
C GLY A 556 -8.10 -3.81 -32.78
N THR A 557 -6.98 -4.32 -32.27
CA THR A 557 -6.46 -5.65 -32.60
C THR A 557 -6.20 -6.40 -31.32
N LEU A 558 -6.91 -7.50 -31.12
CA LEU A 558 -6.79 -8.34 -29.94
C LEU A 558 -6.26 -9.70 -30.33
N ASP A 559 -5.61 -10.37 -29.38
CA ASP A 559 -5.18 -11.75 -29.57
C ASP A 559 -6.35 -12.71 -29.37
N ALA A 560 -6.23 -13.92 -29.92
CA ALA A 560 -7.19 -14.98 -29.61
C ALA A 560 -7.21 -15.24 -28.10
N GLY A 561 -8.39 -15.35 -27.50
CA GLY A 561 -8.52 -15.56 -26.07
C GLY A 561 -9.83 -15.03 -25.50
N THR A 562 -9.87 -14.98 -24.16
CA THR A 562 -11.00 -14.46 -23.40
C THR A 562 -10.62 -13.16 -22.74
N TYR A 563 -11.52 -12.19 -22.79
CA TYR A 563 -11.38 -10.87 -22.19
C TYR A 563 -12.59 -10.59 -21.30
N SER A 564 -12.38 -9.87 -20.20
CA SER A 564 -13.46 -9.35 -19.38
C SER A 564 -13.72 -7.90 -19.75
N ILE A 565 -14.98 -7.56 -19.94
CA ILE A 565 -15.44 -6.22 -20.21
C ILE A 565 -16.20 -5.74 -18.98
N GLU A 566 -15.85 -4.56 -18.52
CA GLU A 566 -16.66 -3.79 -17.60
C GLU A 566 -17.41 -2.75 -18.43
N ILE A 567 -18.74 -2.71 -18.31
CA ILE A 567 -19.60 -1.77 -19.04
C ILE A 567 -20.57 -1.10 -18.08
N TYR A 568 -20.82 0.19 -18.28
CA TYR A 568 -21.67 1.02 -17.44
C TYR A 568 -22.21 2.21 -18.22
N ASP A 569 -23.19 2.93 -17.68
CA ASP A 569 -23.54 4.26 -18.14
C ASP A 569 -22.73 5.27 -17.33
N PHE A 570 -22.00 6.15 -18.00
CA PHE A 570 -21.21 7.20 -17.36
C PHE A 570 -22.08 8.06 -16.43
N ASN A 571 -23.37 8.26 -16.74
CA ASN A 571 -24.29 9.01 -15.88
C ASN A 571 -24.63 8.33 -14.54
N ASN A 572 -24.48 7.01 -14.44
CA ASN A 572 -24.60 6.26 -13.18
C ASN A 572 -23.24 6.12 -12.48
N PHE A 573 -22.15 6.27 -13.23
CA PHE A 573 -20.81 6.30 -12.70
C PHE A 573 -20.47 7.66 -12.07
N GLU A 574 -20.94 8.78 -12.64
CA GLU A 574 -20.87 10.12 -12.02
C GLU A 574 -22.03 10.36 -11.06
N SER A 575 -21.77 11.14 -9.99
CA SER A 575 -22.79 11.44 -8.99
C SER A 575 -23.83 12.45 -9.51
N GLY A 576 -25.10 12.17 -9.24
CA GLY A 576 -26.20 13.13 -9.45
C GLY A 576 -26.92 13.08 -10.80
N THR A 577 -26.60 12.13 -11.68
CA THR A 577 -27.23 11.94 -13.01
C THR A 577 -27.92 10.58 -13.20
N ALA A 578 -28.11 9.84 -12.10
CA ALA A 578 -28.69 8.51 -12.02
C ALA A 578 -29.93 8.27 -12.91
N ALA A 579 -29.85 7.29 -13.82
CA ALA A 579 -30.98 6.78 -14.58
C ALA A 579 -30.75 5.34 -15.04
N ASP A 580 -31.81 4.54 -15.05
CA ASP A 580 -31.75 3.19 -15.62
C ASP A 580 -31.54 3.27 -17.14
N SER A 581 -30.50 2.60 -17.63
CA SER A 581 -30.20 2.51 -19.05
C SER A 581 -29.79 1.10 -19.42
N CYS A 582 -30.10 0.68 -20.64
CA CYS A 582 -29.68 -0.61 -21.18
C CYS A 582 -29.11 -0.47 -22.58
N PHE A 583 -28.10 -1.28 -22.86
CA PHE A 583 -27.34 -1.28 -24.09
C PHE A 583 -27.32 -2.67 -24.73
N SER A 584 -27.38 -2.71 -26.06
CA SER A 584 -26.99 -3.87 -26.86
C SER A 584 -25.48 -3.83 -27.04
N PHE A 585 -24.77 -4.84 -26.57
CA PHE A 585 -23.32 -4.98 -26.76
C PHE A 585 -23.02 -6.03 -27.82
N SER A 586 -22.28 -5.62 -28.85
CA SER A 586 -21.91 -6.45 -30.00
C SER A 586 -20.39 -6.57 -30.14
N VAL A 587 -19.92 -7.68 -30.70
CA VAL A 587 -18.50 -7.93 -31.01
C VAL A 587 -18.40 -8.47 -32.43
N SER A 588 -17.73 -7.74 -33.33
CA SER A 588 -17.56 -8.09 -34.75
C SER A 588 -16.11 -8.21 -35.17
#